data_AF-A0A7X5N4A2-F1
#
_entry.id   AF-A0A7X5N4A2-F1
#
_cell.length_a   1.000
_cell.length_b   1.000
_cell.length_c   1.000
_cell.angle_alpha   90.00
_cell.angle_beta   90.00
_cell.angle_gamma   90.00
#
_symmetry.space_group_name_H-M   'P 1'
#
loop_
_entity.id
_entity.type
_entity.pdbx_description
1 polymer ?
#
loop_
_entity_poly.entity_id
_entity_poly.type
_entity_poly.pdbx_seq_one_letter_code
_entity_poly.pdbx_strand_id
1 'polypeptide(L)'
;PQVLERLADLLERQAQVRSKLQSALVYPAALALTAGAVVIVLMTFVVPKVVDQFDSMGRALPWLTRAVIGVSNFLLHAGIPLLIALVIAVIA
;
A
#
# COMPACT_ATOMS: atom_id res chain seq x y z
N PRO A 1 -28.30 2.19 37.80
CA PRO A 1 -29.02 2.45 36.54
C PRO A 1 -28.33 3.48 35.63
N GLN A 2 -28.12 4.72 36.08
CA GLN A 2 -27.58 5.82 35.26
C GLN A 2 -26.14 5.62 34.75
N VAL A 3 -25.30 4.88 35.49
CA VAL A 3 -23.90 4.61 35.08
C VAL A 3 -23.83 3.62 33.91
N LEU A 4 -24.70 2.60 33.90
CA LEU A 4 -24.79 1.66 32.77
C LEU A 4 -25.30 2.36 31.51
N GLU A 5 -26.22 3.31 31.66
CA GLU A 5 -26.78 4.10 30.57
C GLU A 5 -25.73 5.00 29.92
N ARG A 6 -24.90 5.68 30.75
CA ARG A 6 -23.75 6.45 30.24
C ARG A 6 -22.70 5.57 29.57
N LEU A 7 -22.46 4.37 30.09
CA LEU A 7 -21.54 3.40 29.46
C LEU A 7 -22.08 2.92 28.11
N ALA A 8 -23.38 2.66 28.02
CA ALA A 8 -24.04 2.29 26.77
C ALA A 8 -23.90 3.41 25.73
N ASP A 9 -24.17 4.67 26.10
CA ASP A 9 -23.99 5.83 25.23
C ASP A 9 -22.53 5.99 24.76
N LEU A 10 -21.56 5.74 25.65
CA LEU A 10 -20.13 5.81 25.29
C LEU A 10 -19.75 4.73 24.26
N LEU A 11 -20.21 3.50 24.46
CA LEU A 11 -19.95 2.38 23.54
C LEU A 11 -20.61 2.63 22.18
N GLU A 12 -21.83 3.14 22.15
CA GLU A 12 -22.53 3.45 20.91
C GLU A 12 -21.84 4.57 20.12
N ARG A 13 -21.39 5.63 20.81
CA ARG A 13 -20.58 6.69 20.19
C ARG A 13 -19.25 6.16 19.65
N GLN A 14 -18.57 5.29 20.41
CA GLN A 14 -17.33 4.66 19.95
C GLN A 14 -17.56 3.79 18.71
N ALA A 15 -18.64 3.00 18.68
CA ALA A 15 -19.00 2.16 17.54
C ALA A 15 -19.32 3.01 16.30
N GLN A 16 -20.06 4.11 16.45
CA GLN A 16 -20.35 5.04 15.36
C GLN A 16 -19.09 5.72 14.81
N VAL A 17 -18.17 6.12 15.69
CA VAL A 17 -16.88 6.71 15.28
C VAL A 17 -16.02 5.68 14.55
N ARG A 18 -15.91 4.45 15.05
CA ARG A 18 -15.17 3.36 14.38
C ARG A 18 -15.75 3.07 13.00
N SER A 19 -17.08 2.99 12.87
CA SER A 19 -17.75 2.74 11.59
C SER A 19 -17.52 3.85 10.57
N LYS A 20 -17.56 5.12 11.00
CA LYS A 20 -17.23 6.28 10.14
C LYS A 20 -15.76 6.28 9.70
N LEU A 21 -14.84 5.93 10.60
CA LEU A 21 -13.42 5.80 10.26
C LEU A 21 -13.18 4.66 9.25
N GLN A 22 -13.78 3.49 9.46
CA GLN A 22 -13.66 2.37 8.53
C GLN A 22 -14.15 2.75 7.13
N SER A 23 -15.36 3.32 7.03
CA SER A 23 -15.93 3.74 5.74
C SER A 23 -15.12 4.84 5.04
N ALA A 24 -14.55 5.79 5.79
CA ALA A 24 -13.66 6.81 5.23
C ALA A 24 -12.33 6.23 4.69
N LEU A 25 -11.84 5.13 5.28
CA LEU A 25 -10.58 4.48 4.88
C LEU A 25 -10.74 3.50 3.71
N VAL A 26 -11.96 3.04 3.40
CA VAL A 26 -12.21 2.12 2.28
C VAL A 26 -11.68 2.68 0.95
N TYR A 27 -11.98 3.95 0.66
CA TYR A 27 -11.58 4.57 -0.61
C TYR A 27 -10.05 4.74 -0.73
N PRO A 28 -9.34 5.32 0.26
CA PRO A 28 -7.88 5.33 0.28
C PRO A 28 -7.25 3.94 0.17
N ALA A 29 -7.79 2.94 0.87
CA ALA A 29 -7.26 1.57 0.85
C ALA A 29 -7.39 0.93 -0.55
N ALA A 30 -8.54 1.09 -1.22
CA ALA A 30 -8.75 0.59 -2.57
C ALA A 30 -7.79 1.23 -3.60
N LEU A 31 -7.59 2.55 -3.50
CA LEU A 31 -6.61 3.27 -4.32
C LEU A 31 -5.18 2.80 -4.06
N ALA A 32 -4.78 2.68 -2.79
CA ALA A 32 -3.46 2.22 -2.41
C ALA A 32 -3.18 0.79 -2.90
N LEU A 33 -4.17 -0.10 -2.80
CA LEU A 33 -4.09 -1.47 -3.32
C LEU A 33 -3.91 -1.48 -4.84
N THR A 34 -4.70 -0.69 -5.57
CA THR A 34 -4.64 -0.61 -7.03
C THR A 34 -3.30 -0.05 -7.49
N ALA A 35 -2.84 1.05 -6.88
CA ALA A 35 -1.55 1.65 -7.17
C ALA A 35 -0.39 0.67 -6.85
N GLY A 36 -0.45 -0.01 -5.70
CA GLY A 36 0.52 -1.03 -5.32
C GLY A 36 0.58 -2.18 -6.33
N ALA A 37 -0.57 -2.69 -6.76
CA ALA A 37 -0.65 -3.73 -7.78
C ALA A 37 0.00 -3.31 -9.11
N VAL A 38 -0.29 -2.09 -9.59
CA VAL A 38 0.32 -1.56 -10.82
C VAL A 38 1.84 -1.45 -10.69
N VAL A 39 2.35 -0.96 -9.56
CA VAL A 39 3.80 -0.86 -9.31
C VAL A 39 4.45 -2.24 -9.32
N ILE A 40 3.85 -3.24 -8.69
CA ILE A 40 4.36 -4.62 -8.68
C ILE A 40 4.44 -5.16 -10.11
N VAL A 41 3.39 -4.97 -10.92
CA VAL A 41 3.38 -5.42 -12.32
C VAL A 41 4.48 -4.73 -13.13
N LEU A 42 4.63 -3.41 -12.97
CA LEU A 42 5.67 -2.64 -13.64
C LEU A 42 7.06 -3.18 -13.30
N MET A 43 7.34 -3.42 -12.02
CA MET A 43 8.66 -3.84 -11.57
C MET A 43 8.97 -5.30 -11.96
N THR A 44 7.98 -6.19 -11.92
CA THR A 44 8.19 -7.63 -12.22
C THR A 44 8.20 -7.94 -13.72
N PHE A 45 7.46 -7.19 -14.55
CA PHE A 45 7.32 -7.51 -15.97
C PHE A 45 7.84 -6.44 -16.92
N VAL A 46 7.69 -5.15 -16.58
CA VAL A 46 7.99 -4.06 -17.53
C VAL A 46 9.44 -3.59 -17.41
N VAL A 47 9.91 -3.32 -16.19
CA VAL A 47 11.29 -2.93 -15.92
C VAL A 47 12.31 -3.94 -16.46
N PRO A 48 12.20 -5.26 -16.24
CA PRO A 48 13.17 -6.22 -16.77
C PRO A 48 13.22 -6.20 -18.30
N LYS A 49 12.08 -6.07 -18.99
CA LYS A 49 12.07 -5.94 -20.46
C LYS A 49 12.82 -4.70 -20.93
N VAL A 50 12.71 -3.58 -20.20
CA VAL A 50 13.46 -2.37 -20.51
C VAL A 50 14.95 -2.63 -20.29
N VAL A 51 15.34 -3.24 -19.18
CA VAL A 51 16.74 -3.61 -18.87
C VAL A 51 17.33 -4.49 -19.97
N ASP A 52 16.63 -5.57 -20.36
CA ASP A 52 17.04 -6.50 -21.42
C ASP A 52 17.21 -5.81 -22.78
N GLN A 53 16.34 -4.83 -23.09
CA GLN A 53 16.44 -4.04 -24.32
C GLN A 53 17.69 -3.15 -24.32
N PHE A 54 18.10 -2.61 -23.18
CA PHE A 54 19.33 -1.84 -23.07
C PHE A 54 20.58 -2.74 -23.15
N ASP A 55 20.56 -3.91 -22.48
CA ASP A 55 21.65 -4.88 -22.53
C ASP A 55 21.85 -5.46 -23.94
N SER A 56 20.77 -5.76 -24.67
CA SER A 56 20.84 -6.22 -26.07
C SER A 56 21.38 -5.17 -27.05
N MET A 57 21.29 -3.88 -26.71
CA MET A 57 21.91 -2.78 -27.47
C MET A 57 23.40 -2.56 -27.13
N GLY A 58 23.98 -3.39 -26.25
CA GLY A 58 25.37 -3.26 -25.80
C GLY A 58 25.65 -1.98 -25.01
N ARG A 59 24.60 -1.30 -24.52
CA ARG A 59 24.70 -0.08 -23.72
C ARG A 59 24.22 -0.35 -22.31
N ALA A 60 25.13 -0.22 -21.34
CA ALA A 60 24.79 -0.29 -19.94
C ALA A 60 23.72 0.74 -19.58
N LEU A 61 22.78 0.37 -18.69
CA LEU A 61 21.75 1.29 -18.23
C LEU A 61 22.36 2.57 -17.63
N PRO A 62 21.81 3.76 -17.96
CA PRO A 62 22.18 5.00 -17.32
C PRO A 62 22.19 4.87 -15.79
N TRP A 63 23.13 5.53 -15.12
CA TRP A 63 23.23 5.48 -13.66
C TRP A 63 21.92 5.92 -12.97
N LEU A 64 21.21 6.86 -13.60
CA LEU A 64 19.94 7.40 -13.11
C LEU A 64 18.84 6.32 -13.07
N THR A 65 18.72 5.47 -14.09
CA THR A 65 17.71 4.38 -14.11
C THR A 65 18.05 3.29 -13.10
N ARG A 66 19.33 2.95 -12.91
CA ARG A 66 19.77 2.01 -11.87
C ARG A 66 19.47 2.52 -10.46
N ALA A 67 19.67 3.81 -10.20
CA ALA A 67 19.34 4.42 -8.91
C ALA A 67 17.83 4.35 -8.62
N VAL A 68 16.97 4.64 -9.60
CA VAL A 68 15.52 4.55 -9.46
C VAL A 68 15.05 3.12 -9.19
N ILE A 69 15.62 2.12 -9.87
CA ILE A 69 15.31 0.71 -9.64
C ILE A 69 15.71 0.31 -8.21
N GLY A 70 16.88 0.75 -7.72
CA GLY A 70 17.33 0.48 -6.36
C GLY A 70 16.38 1.05 -5.30
N VAL A 71 15.90 2.29 -5.49
CA VAL A 71 14.92 2.93 -4.60
C VAL A 71 13.57 2.20 -4.65
N SER A 72 13.09 1.86 -5.85
CA SER A 72 11.84 1.11 -6.01
C SER A 72 11.89 -0.27 -5.36
N ASN A 73 13.03 -0.97 -5.45
CA ASN A 73 13.20 -2.28 -4.84
C ASN A 73 13.21 -2.21 -3.31
N PHE A 74 13.80 -1.15 -2.74
CA PHE A 74 13.73 -0.85 -1.32
C PHE A 74 12.28 -0.59 -0.86
N LEU A 75 11.53 0.23 -1.62
CA LEU A 75 10.12 0.47 -1.35
C LEU A 75 9.26 -0.79 -1.49
N LEU A 76 9.56 -1.70 -2.42
CA LEU A 76 8.82 -2.95 -2.55
C LEU A 76 9.11 -3.93 -1.41
N HIS A 77 10.39 -4.10 -1.01
CA HIS A 77 10.75 -5.02 0.07
C HIS A 77 10.24 -4.57 1.45
N ALA A 78 10.26 -3.27 1.74
CA ALA A 78 9.76 -2.72 3.01
C ALA A 78 8.26 -2.35 2.94
N GLY A 79 7.74 -2.01 1.76
CA GLY A 79 6.37 -1.53 1.56
C GLY A 79 5.33 -2.64 1.43
N ILE A 80 5.65 -3.78 0.82
CA ILE A 80 4.71 -4.93 0.75
C ILE A 80 4.29 -5.44 2.15
N PRO A 81 5.21 -5.69 3.12
CA PRO A 81 4.79 -6.09 4.46
C PRO A 81 3.99 -4.99 5.18
N LEU A 82 4.27 -3.72 4.92
CA LEU A 82 3.52 -2.58 5.48
C LEU A 82 2.11 -2.46 4.88
N LEU A 83 1.95 -2.76 3.58
CA LEU A 83 0.67 -2.80 2.89
C LEU A 83 -0.17 -4.00 3.37
N ILE A 84 0.45 -5.17 3.57
CA ILE A 84 -0.21 -6.34 4.16
C ILE A 84 -0.65 -6.05 5.60
N ALA A 85 0.21 -5.41 6.41
CA ALA A 85 -0.14 -4.99 7.77
C ALA A 85 -1.31 -3.98 7.77
N LEU A 86 -1.33 -3.03 6.83
CA LEU A 86 -2.41 -2.08 6.68
C LEU A 86 -3.73 -2.77 6.31
N VAL A 87 -3.70 -3.74 5.38
CA VAL A 87 -4.89 -4.51 4.98
C VAL A 87 -5.42 -5.32 6.17
N ILE A 88 -4.55 -5.97 6.94
CA ILE A 88 -4.94 -6.70 8.15
C ILE A 88 -5.54 -5.74 9.19
N ALA A 89 -4.95 -4.57 9.40
CA ALA A 89 -5.44 -3.57 10.34
C ALA A 89 -6.79 -2.95 9.94
N VAL A 90 -7.11 -2.91 8.64
CA VAL A 90 -8.40 -2.43 8.13
C VAL A 90 -9.49 -3.49 8.25
N ILE A 91 -9.13 -4.78 8.12
CA ILE A 91 -10.06 -5.91 8.20
C ILE A 91 -10.35 -6.32 9.66
N ALA A 92 -9.40 -6.11 10.59
CA ALA A 92 -9.54 -6.40 12.03
C ALA A 92 -10.34 -5.32 12.81
#